data_AF-A0AAV6RS79-F1
#
_entry.id   AF-A0AAV6RS79-F1
#
_cell.length_a   1.000
_cell.length_b   1.000
_cell.length_c   1.000
_cell.angle_alpha   90.00
_cell.angle_beta   90.00
_cell.angle_gamma   90.00
#
_symmetry.space_group_name_H-M   'P 1'
#
loop_
_entity.id
_entity.type
_entity.pdbx_description
1 polymer ?
#
loop_
_entity_poly.entity_id
_entity_poly.type
_entity_poly.pdbx_seq_one_letter_code
_entity_poly.pdbx_strand_id
1 'polypeptide(L)'
;MKQELGDNDSISQEVVGNAHIENYALKMFLYADNEDRAGRFHKNMIKSFYTASLLLDVLSVFGELSEENIQHRKYARWKATYVHNCLKTGETPVAGPMAMEQEDGDTDEFGAAGYSGSGFTHSGSFKGAGPPHQDQDQSLDPGATPGIGFTASPGSRPSCSSNVNNIHIPPGAHAPANTPAELPPPAAEGVKPVPLPRSVTSDPSLQGGVHLTPEDFTKAQKYCKYAGSALQYEDVTTAIQNLQKALRLLTSGEE
;
A
#
# COMPACT_ATOMS: atom_id res chain seq x y z
N MET A 1 -23.10 10.75 12.70
CA MET A 1 -21.65 10.49 12.63
C MET A 1 -20.83 11.56 13.36
N LYS A 2 -20.63 12.79 12.83
CA LYS A 2 -19.74 13.79 13.50
C LYS A 2 -20.11 14.09 14.96
N GLN A 3 -21.41 14.18 15.26
CA GLN A 3 -21.91 14.41 16.64
C GLN A 3 -21.77 13.19 17.56
N GLU A 4 -21.60 11.98 17.01
CA GLU A 4 -21.44 10.72 17.76
C GLU A 4 -19.96 10.38 18.01
N LEU A 5 -19.04 11.06 17.31
CA LEU A 5 -17.59 10.85 17.37
C LEU A 5 -16.86 12.11 17.87
N GLY A 6 -17.56 13.02 18.56
CA GLY A 6 -17.02 14.32 18.98
C GLY A 6 -15.84 14.23 19.95
N ASP A 7 -15.77 13.16 20.74
CA ASP A 7 -14.69 12.91 21.71
C ASP A 7 -13.43 12.29 21.07
N ASN A 8 -13.43 12.03 19.76
CA ASN A 8 -12.27 11.48 19.07
C ASN A 8 -11.40 12.60 18.46
N ASP A 9 -10.15 12.68 18.89
CA ASP A 9 -9.17 13.65 18.39
C ASP A 9 -9.01 13.64 16.87
N SER A 10 -9.14 12.49 16.19
CA SER A 10 -9.05 12.44 14.72
C SER A 10 -10.28 13.00 13.98
N ILE A 11 -11.35 13.35 14.71
CA ILE A 11 -12.58 13.97 14.20
C ILE A 11 -12.71 15.43 14.68
N SER A 12 -12.18 15.75 15.86
CA SER A 12 -12.21 17.10 16.43
C SER A 12 -11.02 17.96 15.98
N GLN A 13 -9.85 17.36 15.70
CA GLN A 13 -8.63 18.05 15.27
C GLN A 13 -8.23 17.64 13.85
N GLU A 14 -8.26 18.59 12.93
CA GLU A 14 -7.98 18.37 11.51
C GLU A 14 -6.59 17.75 11.24
N VAL A 15 -5.56 18.26 11.93
CA VAL A 15 -4.17 17.76 11.84
C VAL A 15 -4.06 16.29 12.29
N VAL A 16 -4.85 15.88 13.30
CA VAL A 16 -4.86 14.49 13.78
C VAL A 16 -5.63 13.60 12.81
N GLY A 17 -6.74 14.09 12.24
CA GLY A 17 -7.50 13.40 11.19
C GLY A 17 -6.69 13.15 9.92
N ASN A 18 -5.97 14.17 9.44
CA ASN A 18 -5.04 14.08 8.31
C ASN A 18 -3.99 12.99 8.56
N ALA A 19 -3.22 13.10 9.65
CA ALA A 19 -2.17 12.15 9.99
C ALA A 19 -2.73 10.72 10.19
N HIS A 20 -3.95 10.57 10.71
CA HIS A 20 -4.59 9.26 10.88
C HIS A 20 -4.91 8.60 9.54
N ILE A 21 -5.43 9.37 8.57
CA ILE A 21 -5.76 8.86 7.22
C ILE A 21 -4.48 8.55 6.44
N GLU A 22 -3.46 9.42 6.51
CA GLU A 22 -2.17 9.20 5.86
C GLU A 22 -1.49 7.92 6.36
N ASN A 23 -1.34 7.75 7.67
CA ASN A 23 -0.76 6.53 8.26
C ASN A 23 -1.52 5.27 7.86
N TYR A 24 -2.85 5.33 7.75
CA TYR A 24 -3.66 4.19 7.32
C TYR A 24 -3.50 3.89 5.82
N ALA A 25 -3.43 4.93 4.97
CA ALA A 25 -3.16 4.79 3.55
C ALA A 25 -1.79 4.15 3.28
N LEU A 26 -0.74 4.66 3.94
CA LEU A 26 0.62 4.13 3.84
C LEU A 26 0.72 2.69 4.35
N LYS A 27 0.03 2.35 5.46
CA LYS A 27 -0.03 0.97 5.96
C LYS A 27 -0.66 0.01 4.94
N MET A 28 -1.73 0.42 4.26
CA MET A 28 -2.39 -0.36 3.21
C MET A 28 -1.51 -0.50 1.96
N PHE A 29 -0.81 0.58 1.59
CA PHE A 29 0.15 0.61 0.49
C PHE A 29 1.34 -0.34 0.74
N LEU A 30 2.02 -0.21 1.87
CA LEU A 30 3.21 -0.99 2.22
C LEU A 30 2.91 -2.48 2.37
N TYR A 31 1.73 -2.84 2.88
CA TYR A 31 1.26 -4.23 2.86
C TYR A 31 1.17 -4.76 1.42
N ALA A 32 0.53 -4.02 0.52
CA ALA A 32 0.35 -4.46 -0.87
C ALA A 32 1.68 -4.51 -1.66
N ASP A 33 2.58 -3.55 -1.41
CA ASP A 33 3.92 -3.51 -2.02
C ASP A 33 4.84 -4.64 -1.51
N ASN A 34 4.71 -5.03 -0.24
CA ASN A 34 5.40 -6.21 0.29
C ASN A 34 4.90 -7.52 -0.33
N GLU A 35 3.60 -7.67 -0.55
CA GLU A 35 3.05 -8.83 -1.27
C GLU A 35 3.50 -8.83 -2.75
N ASP A 36 3.50 -7.67 -3.41
CA ASP A 36 3.96 -7.50 -4.79
C ASP A 36 5.43 -7.86 -4.97
N ARG A 37 6.33 -7.30 -4.14
CA ARG A 37 7.78 -7.62 -4.17
C ARG A 37 8.06 -9.10 -3.89
N ALA A 38 7.20 -9.76 -3.12
CA ALA A 38 7.28 -11.19 -2.87
C ALA A 38 6.59 -12.07 -3.93
N GLY A 39 6.05 -11.47 -5.01
CA GLY A 39 5.35 -12.18 -6.08
C GLY A 39 4.01 -12.81 -5.66
N ARG A 40 3.43 -12.38 -4.53
CA ARG A 40 2.19 -12.93 -3.97
C ARG A 40 0.97 -12.16 -4.50
N PHE A 41 0.62 -12.43 -5.75
CA PHE A 41 -0.51 -11.77 -6.42
C PHE A 41 -1.86 -12.37 -6.02
N HIS A 42 -2.70 -11.59 -5.34
CA HIS A 42 -4.04 -12.02 -4.92
C HIS A 42 -5.01 -10.87 -4.72
N LYS A 43 -6.31 -11.19 -4.66
CA LYS A 43 -7.40 -10.19 -4.56
C LYS A 43 -7.23 -9.20 -3.39
N ASN A 44 -6.69 -9.64 -2.24
CA ASN A 44 -6.51 -8.75 -1.10
C ASN A 44 -5.41 -7.69 -1.31
N MET A 45 -4.29 -7.98 -1.99
CA MET A 45 -3.26 -6.95 -2.24
C MET A 45 -3.70 -5.97 -3.33
N ILE A 46 -4.42 -6.43 -4.36
CA ILE A 46 -5.10 -5.55 -5.34
C ILE A 46 -6.06 -4.57 -4.62
N LYS A 47 -6.93 -5.10 -3.75
CA LYS A 47 -7.84 -4.27 -2.94
C LYS A 47 -7.08 -3.28 -2.07
N SER A 48 -5.98 -3.69 -1.45
CA SER A 48 -5.19 -2.82 -0.57
C SER A 48 -4.51 -1.68 -1.33
N PHE A 49 -3.93 -1.92 -2.52
CA PHE A 49 -3.44 -0.85 -3.39
C PHE A 49 -4.58 0.09 -3.82
N TYR A 50 -5.71 -0.46 -4.29
CA TYR A 50 -6.84 0.37 -4.71
C TYR A 50 -7.38 1.25 -3.57
N THR A 51 -7.61 0.67 -2.38
CA THR A 51 -8.03 1.40 -1.19
C THR A 51 -6.98 2.43 -0.74
N ALA A 52 -5.67 2.13 -0.83
CA ALA A 52 -4.63 3.10 -0.55
C ALA A 52 -4.71 4.31 -1.50
N SER A 53 -4.91 4.10 -2.81
CA SER A 53 -5.09 5.22 -3.75
C SER A 53 -6.32 6.08 -3.43
N LEU A 54 -7.45 5.47 -3.03
CA LEU A 54 -8.66 6.19 -2.63
C LEU A 54 -8.48 6.96 -1.31
N LEU A 55 -7.72 6.42 -0.35
CA LEU A 55 -7.40 7.12 0.90
C LEU A 55 -6.48 8.32 0.65
N LEU A 56 -5.57 8.21 -0.32
CA LEU A 56 -4.72 9.34 -0.75
C LEU A 56 -5.52 10.39 -1.54
N ASP A 57 -6.54 10.00 -2.33
CA ASP A 57 -7.52 10.95 -2.88
C ASP A 57 -8.33 11.64 -1.77
N VAL A 58 -8.77 10.92 -0.73
CA VAL A 58 -9.45 11.53 0.43
C VAL A 58 -8.51 12.45 1.21
N LEU A 59 -7.21 12.14 1.30
CA LEU A 59 -6.24 12.96 2.03
C LEU A 59 -6.10 14.38 1.42
N SER A 60 -6.43 14.58 0.14
CA SER A 60 -6.39 15.92 -0.48
C SER A 60 -7.46 16.89 0.03
N VAL A 61 -8.46 16.45 0.79
CA VAL A 61 -9.44 17.38 1.42
C VAL A 61 -8.82 18.23 2.52
N PHE A 62 -7.64 17.84 3.01
CA PHE A 62 -6.88 18.54 4.05
C PHE A 62 -5.80 19.48 3.48
N GLY A 63 -5.66 19.57 2.15
CA GLY A 63 -4.65 20.39 1.47
C GLY A 63 -3.91 19.64 0.36
N GLU A 64 -2.83 20.24 -0.14
CA GLU A 64 -1.98 19.62 -1.15
C GLU A 64 -1.28 18.37 -0.61
N LEU A 65 -1.20 17.33 -1.44
CA LEU A 65 -0.49 16.09 -1.12
C LEU A 65 1.02 16.30 -1.25
N SER A 66 1.80 15.63 -0.39
CA SER A 66 3.25 15.51 -0.60
C SER A 66 3.57 14.78 -1.91
N GLU A 67 4.71 15.09 -2.53
CA GLU A 67 5.15 14.43 -3.78
C GLU A 67 5.23 12.90 -3.63
N GLU A 68 5.67 12.42 -2.46
CA GLU A 68 5.67 11.00 -2.11
C GLU A 68 4.26 10.40 -2.13
N ASN A 69 3.26 11.09 -1.55
CA ASN A 69 1.87 10.66 -1.57
C ASN A 69 1.24 10.73 -2.98
N ILE A 70 1.63 11.70 -3.80
CA ILE A 70 1.24 11.77 -5.22
C ILE A 70 1.78 10.54 -5.96
N GLN A 71 3.05 10.19 -5.74
CA GLN A 71 3.69 9.03 -6.38
C GLN A 71 3.11 7.70 -5.87
N HIS A 72 2.86 7.55 -4.57
CA HIS A 72 2.16 6.40 -3.99
C HIS A 72 0.76 6.23 -4.57
N ARG A 73 0.00 7.33 -4.73
CA ARG A 73 -1.34 7.31 -5.34
C ARG A 73 -1.29 6.81 -6.80
N LYS A 74 -0.40 7.39 -7.62
CA LYS A 74 -0.17 6.98 -9.02
C LYS A 74 0.18 5.49 -9.11
N TYR A 75 1.21 5.07 -8.36
CA TYR A 75 1.68 3.69 -8.34
C TYR A 75 0.60 2.71 -7.91
N ALA A 76 -0.10 2.98 -6.81
CA ALA A 76 -1.12 2.08 -6.28
C ALA A 76 -2.31 1.90 -7.25
N ARG A 77 -2.79 2.99 -7.86
CA ARG A 77 -3.88 2.97 -8.84
C ARG A 77 -3.51 2.16 -10.08
N TRP A 78 -2.31 2.40 -10.62
CA TRP A 78 -1.79 1.67 -11.77
C TRP A 78 -1.53 0.18 -11.43
N LYS A 79 -0.83 -0.11 -10.33
CA LYS A 79 -0.43 -1.48 -9.94
C LYS A 79 -1.64 -2.35 -9.62
N ALA A 80 -2.65 -1.82 -8.93
CA ALA A 80 -3.92 -2.53 -8.70
C ALA A 80 -4.59 -2.95 -10.02
N THR A 81 -4.64 -2.04 -10.99
CA THR A 81 -5.25 -2.28 -12.31
C THR A 81 -4.43 -3.28 -13.13
N TYR A 82 -3.11 -3.12 -13.16
CA TYR A 82 -2.17 -4.02 -13.84
C TYR A 82 -2.28 -5.47 -13.32
N VAL A 83 -2.11 -5.67 -12.00
CA VAL A 83 -2.15 -7.00 -11.39
C VAL A 83 -3.55 -7.63 -11.56
N HIS A 84 -4.62 -6.86 -11.43
CA HIS A 84 -5.98 -7.35 -11.70
C HIS A 84 -6.15 -7.85 -13.14
N ASN A 85 -5.64 -7.11 -14.12
CA ASN A 85 -5.76 -7.48 -15.53
C ASN A 85 -4.96 -8.74 -15.86
N CYS A 86 -3.71 -8.85 -15.40
CA CYS A 86 -2.91 -10.06 -15.56
C CYS A 86 -3.59 -11.30 -14.93
N LEU A 87 -4.11 -11.19 -13.69
CA LEU A 87 -4.85 -12.30 -13.06
C LEU A 87 -6.17 -12.64 -13.78
N LYS A 88 -6.73 -11.72 -14.59
CA LYS A 88 -7.92 -11.95 -15.41
C LYS A 88 -7.58 -12.58 -16.76
N THR A 89 -6.43 -12.27 -17.35
CA THR A 89 -5.93 -12.85 -18.61
C THR A 89 -5.21 -14.18 -18.41
N GLY A 90 -4.77 -14.48 -17.18
CA GLY A 90 -3.95 -15.65 -16.86
C GLY A 90 -2.44 -15.40 -16.98
N GLU A 91 -2.04 -14.15 -17.19
CA GLU A 91 -0.64 -13.73 -17.22
C GLU A 91 -0.10 -13.60 -15.78
N THR A 92 1.19 -13.89 -15.60
CA THR A 92 1.87 -13.68 -14.31
C THR A 92 2.37 -12.23 -14.24
N PRO A 93 1.93 -11.41 -13.27
CA PRO A 93 2.40 -10.04 -13.15
C PRO A 93 3.88 -9.98 -12.75
N VAL A 94 4.58 -8.90 -13.13
CA VAL A 94 5.97 -8.66 -12.71
C VAL A 94 6.00 -8.08 -11.29
N ALA A 95 6.80 -8.72 -10.44
CA ALA A 95 6.96 -8.38 -9.02
C ALA A 95 7.81 -7.11 -8.81
N GLY A 96 7.42 -6.32 -7.81
CA GLY A 96 8.11 -5.10 -7.39
C GLY A 96 7.81 -3.87 -8.25
N PRO A 97 8.44 -2.73 -7.93
CA PRO A 97 8.25 -1.49 -8.66
C PRO A 97 8.84 -1.64 -10.06
N MET A 98 7.98 -1.61 -11.07
CA MET A 98 8.44 -1.21 -12.40
C MET A 98 8.91 0.24 -12.30
N ALA A 99 9.89 0.62 -13.11
CA ALA A 99 10.13 2.03 -13.37
C ALA A 99 8.85 2.59 -14.02
N MET A 100 8.07 3.36 -13.25
CA MET A 100 7.10 4.27 -13.85
C MET A 100 7.95 5.34 -14.52
N GLU A 101 8.21 5.15 -15.81
CA GLU A 101 8.78 6.21 -16.63
C GLU A 101 7.88 7.43 -16.47
N GLN A 102 8.53 8.58 -16.29
CA GLN A 102 7.88 9.81 -15.90
C GLN A 102 7.20 10.45 -17.13
N GLU A 103 6.13 9.81 -17.60
CA GLU A 103 5.16 10.47 -18.46
C GLU A 103 4.34 11.42 -17.59
N ASP A 104 4.71 12.70 -17.69
CA ASP A 104 3.99 13.84 -17.12
C ASP A 104 2.67 14.08 -17.90
N GLY A 105 1.82 13.05 -17.95
CA GLY A 105 0.57 12.98 -18.69
C GLY A 105 -0.62 12.92 -17.74
N ASP A 106 -1.31 14.05 -17.62
CA ASP A 106 -2.55 14.28 -16.88
C ASP A 106 -3.53 13.07 -16.98
N THR A 107 -3.58 12.23 -15.93
CA THR A 107 -4.38 10.99 -15.94
C THR A 107 -5.66 11.12 -15.11
N ASP A 108 -6.31 12.28 -15.19
CA ASP A 108 -7.67 12.49 -14.67
C ASP A 108 -8.77 11.92 -15.60
N GLU A 109 -8.40 11.33 -16.75
CA GLU A 109 -9.30 10.65 -17.69
C GLU A 109 -9.22 9.10 -17.64
N PHE A 110 -9.41 8.51 -16.45
CA PHE A 110 -10.01 7.17 -16.34
C PHE A 110 -11.11 7.15 -15.28
N GLY A 111 -12.16 7.92 -15.55
CA GLY A 111 -13.30 8.06 -14.65
C GLY A 111 -14.13 6.78 -14.53
N ALA A 112 -14.39 6.38 -13.28
CA ALA A 112 -15.71 5.95 -12.78
C ALA A 112 -16.55 4.94 -13.61
N ALA A 113 -15.92 4.02 -14.36
CA ALA A 113 -16.63 2.85 -14.91
C ALA A 113 -16.96 1.86 -13.77
N GLY A 114 -18.20 1.90 -13.30
CA GLY A 114 -18.62 1.26 -12.06
C GLY A 114 -18.35 -0.25 -11.98
N TYR A 115 -17.80 -0.68 -10.83
CA TYR A 115 -17.86 -2.06 -10.37
C TYR A 115 -19.31 -2.41 -9.98
N SER A 116 -20.15 -2.66 -11.00
CA SER A 116 -21.49 -3.22 -10.80
C SER A 116 -21.37 -4.69 -10.41
N GLY A 117 -21.94 -5.05 -9.27
CA GLY A 117 -22.04 -6.44 -8.82
C GLY A 117 -22.80 -7.32 -9.81
N SER A 118 -22.48 -8.61 -9.80
CA SER A 118 -23.08 -9.66 -10.63
C SER A 118 -24.60 -9.57 -10.75
N GLY A 119 -25.10 -9.48 -12.00
CA GLY A 119 -26.52 -9.49 -12.36
C GLY A 119 -26.74 -10.24 -13.68
N PHE A 120 -27.74 -11.12 -13.69
CA PHE A 120 -27.98 -12.19 -14.67
C PHE A 120 -28.60 -11.72 -16.01
N THR A 121 -28.43 -12.55 -17.05
CA THR A 121 -29.29 -12.75 -18.26
C THR A 121 -29.25 -11.84 -19.52
N HIS A 122 -29.38 -12.56 -20.65
CA HIS A 122 -30.00 -12.23 -21.94
C HIS A 122 -29.26 -11.44 -23.04
N SER A 123 -28.55 -12.20 -23.89
CA SER A 123 -28.78 -12.36 -25.33
C SER A 123 -29.52 -11.25 -26.10
N GLY A 124 -28.86 -10.67 -27.12
CA GLY A 124 -29.52 -9.88 -28.17
C GLY A 124 -28.59 -9.39 -29.28
N SER A 125 -28.40 -10.17 -30.34
CA SER A 125 -27.80 -9.70 -31.60
C SER A 125 -28.88 -9.39 -32.63
N PHE A 126 -28.84 -8.22 -33.30
CA PHE A 126 -29.42 -8.06 -34.65
C PHE A 126 -28.81 -6.86 -35.42
N LYS A 127 -29.06 -6.83 -36.73
CA LYS A 127 -28.38 -6.03 -37.78
C LYS A 127 -29.20 -4.82 -38.26
N GLY A 128 -28.52 -3.92 -38.98
CA GLY A 128 -29.08 -3.08 -40.06
C GLY A 128 -28.82 -1.59 -39.88
N ALA A 129 -28.68 -0.75 -40.91
CA ALA A 129 -28.46 -0.97 -42.35
C ALA A 129 -27.93 0.36 -42.97
N GLY A 130 -27.22 0.33 -44.11
CA GLY A 130 -26.99 1.53 -44.96
C GLY A 130 -28.09 1.66 -46.03
N PRO A 131 -27.88 2.31 -47.20
CA PRO A 131 -26.78 3.19 -47.67
C PRO A 131 -27.42 4.47 -48.33
N PRO A 132 -27.06 5.03 -49.52
CA PRO A 132 -25.82 5.05 -50.34
C PRO A 132 -25.40 6.46 -50.89
N HIS A 133 -24.26 6.52 -51.60
CA HIS A 133 -24.12 7.35 -52.81
C HIS A 133 -23.06 6.78 -53.79
N GLN A 134 -23.29 6.94 -55.09
CA GLN A 134 -22.41 6.55 -56.23
C GLN A 134 -21.61 7.79 -56.72
N ASP A 135 -20.59 7.78 -57.62
CA ASP A 135 -20.33 6.96 -58.84
C ASP A 135 -18.83 6.91 -59.29
N GLN A 136 -18.48 5.83 -60.05
CA GLN A 136 -17.62 5.65 -61.28
C GLN A 136 -16.34 6.53 -61.52
N ASP A 137 -15.26 6.10 -62.23
CA ASP A 137 -15.12 5.14 -63.34
C ASP A 137 -13.64 4.63 -63.63
N GLN A 138 -13.51 3.46 -64.32
CA GLN A 138 -12.42 2.88 -65.19
C GLN A 138 -10.88 3.15 -64.99
N SER A 139 -9.89 2.27 -65.30
CA SER A 139 -9.81 0.96 -66.01
C SER A 139 -8.43 0.23 -65.80
N LEU A 140 -8.37 -1.10 -66.07
CA LEU A 140 -7.30 -2.00 -66.62
C LEU A 140 -5.79 -1.58 -66.61
N ASP A 141 -4.73 -2.42 -66.48
CA ASP A 141 -4.52 -3.89 -66.38
C ASP A 141 -3.09 -4.22 -65.80
N PRO A 142 -2.66 -5.48 -65.50
CA PRO A 142 -1.44 -5.77 -64.71
C PRO A 142 -0.17 -6.21 -65.48
N GLY A 143 1.01 -6.07 -64.86
CA GLY A 143 2.32 -6.55 -65.35
C GLY A 143 3.33 -6.82 -64.22
N ALA A 144 4.28 -7.76 -64.43
CA ALA A 144 5.04 -8.41 -63.35
C ALA A 144 6.58 -8.20 -63.41
N THR A 145 7.25 -8.42 -62.26
CA THR A 145 8.71 -8.69 -62.08
C THR A 145 9.68 -7.54 -62.44
N PRO A 146 10.98 -7.56 -62.04
CA PRO A 146 11.76 -8.63 -61.39
C PRO A 146 12.46 -8.26 -60.07
N GLY A 147 13.11 -9.24 -59.44
CA GLY A 147 13.86 -9.09 -58.19
C GLY A 147 15.38 -9.26 -58.33
N ILE A 148 16.09 -8.74 -57.32
CA ILE A 148 17.51 -8.88 -56.95
C ILE A 148 17.61 -8.40 -55.50
N GLY A 149 18.27 -9.03 -54.53
CA GLY A 149 19.14 -10.20 -54.56
C GLY A 149 20.45 -9.91 -53.82
N PHE A 150 20.50 -10.04 -52.49
CA PHE A 150 21.75 -9.93 -51.71
C PHE A 150 21.80 -10.91 -50.53
N THR A 151 23.01 -11.31 -50.17
CA THR A 151 23.33 -12.57 -49.46
C THR A 151 23.85 -12.36 -48.03
N ALA A 152 23.79 -13.42 -47.21
CA ALA A 152 24.29 -13.43 -45.83
C ALA A 152 25.81 -13.62 -45.71
N SER A 153 26.41 -13.17 -44.59
CA SER A 153 27.71 -13.65 -44.08
C SER A 153 27.91 -13.35 -42.58
N PRO A 154 28.86 -14.04 -41.87
CA PRO A 154 28.82 -14.17 -40.39
C PRO A 154 30.11 -13.80 -39.60
N GLY A 155 29.99 -13.69 -38.27
CA GLY A 155 31.08 -13.78 -37.26
C GLY A 155 31.44 -12.47 -36.51
N SER A 156 32.12 -12.42 -35.34
CA SER A 156 32.47 -13.42 -34.30
C SER A 156 33.09 -12.74 -33.03
N ARG A 157 33.07 -13.42 -31.86
CA ARG A 157 33.93 -13.23 -30.62
C ARG A 157 33.51 -12.13 -29.58
N PRO A 158 34.12 -12.03 -28.35
CA PRO A 158 33.89 -12.98 -27.22
C PRO A 158 33.84 -12.40 -25.76
N SER A 159 33.22 -13.16 -24.84
CA SER A 159 33.60 -13.47 -23.42
C SER A 159 34.12 -12.39 -22.42
N CYS A 160 33.45 -12.28 -21.27
CA CYS A 160 34.07 -12.46 -19.93
C CYS A 160 33.05 -12.93 -18.86
N SER A 161 33.52 -13.33 -17.67
CA SER A 161 32.76 -14.08 -16.65
C SER A 161 33.00 -13.57 -15.23
N SER A 162 32.00 -13.68 -14.34
CA SER A 162 32.21 -13.67 -12.88
C SER A 162 31.09 -14.39 -12.13
N ASN A 163 31.42 -15.52 -11.52
CA ASN A 163 30.59 -16.19 -10.50
C ASN A 163 30.88 -15.59 -9.11
N VAL A 164 29.86 -15.39 -8.28
CA VAL A 164 30.02 -15.41 -6.80
C VAL A 164 28.82 -16.11 -6.14
N ASN A 165 29.15 -17.16 -5.38
CA ASN A 165 28.39 -17.93 -4.38
C ASN A 165 27.10 -17.28 -3.82
N ASN A 166 25.95 -17.98 -3.78
CA ASN A 166 25.63 -19.16 -2.95
C ASN A 166 25.44 -18.82 -1.46
N ILE A 167 24.20 -18.46 -1.09
CA ILE A 167 23.69 -18.51 0.29
C ILE A 167 22.56 -19.54 0.34
N HIS A 168 22.74 -20.59 1.14
CA HIS A 168 21.74 -21.61 1.43
C HIS A 168 20.93 -21.19 2.67
N ILE A 169 19.62 -21.03 2.54
CA ILE A 169 18.70 -20.70 3.65
C ILE A 169 17.81 -21.92 3.90
N PRO A 170 17.72 -22.45 5.13
CA PRO A 170 16.90 -23.63 5.42
C PRO A 170 15.39 -23.30 5.39
N PRO A 171 14.54 -24.24 4.95
CA PRO A 171 13.10 -24.02 4.93
C PRO A 171 12.48 -24.23 6.33
N GLY A 172 11.90 -23.18 6.90
CA GLY A 172 10.96 -23.29 8.02
C GLY A 172 11.23 -22.36 9.20
N ALA A 173 10.51 -21.24 9.25
CA ALA A 173 10.26 -20.49 10.49
C ALA A 173 8.91 -19.73 10.40
N HIS A 174 7.85 -20.42 10.82
CA HIS A 174 6.63 -19.90 11.45
C HIS A 174 6.03 -18.55 11.00
N ALA A 175 4.89 -18.64 10.31
CA ALA A 175 3.86 -17.61 10.37
C ALA A 175 3.03 -17.74 11.67
N PRO A 176 2.54 -16.63 12.25
CA PRO A 176 1.36 -16.65 13.11
C PRO A 176 0.10 -16.35 12.27
N ALA A 177 -0.82 -17.30 12.24
CA ALA A 177 -2.19 -17.03 11.79
C ALA A 177 -2.95 -16.29 12.91
N ASN A 178 -3.86 -15.38 12.55
CA ASN A 178 -4.98 -15.00 13.43
C ASN A 178 -6.17 -14.47 12.62
N THR A 179 -7.14 -15.35 12.40
CA THR A 179 -8.53 -15.02 12.08
C THR A 179 -9.30 -14.88 13.40
N PRO A 180 -10.09 -13.81 13.61
CA PRO A 180 -11.07 -13.79 14.70
C PRO A 180 -12.22 -14.74 14.37
N ALA A 181 -12.52 -15.67 15.26
CA ALA A 181 -13.77 -16.45 15.25
C ALA A 181 -14.69 -15.92 16.35
N GLU A 182 -15.95 -15.68 16.01
CA GLU A 182 -16.97 -15.07 16.87
C GLU A 182 -17.55 -16.09 17.87
N LEU A 183 -17.86 -15.65 19.10
CA LEU A 183 -18.36 -16.50 20.19
C LEU A 183 -19.82 -16.15 20.58
N PRO A 184 -20.72 -17.14 20.71
CA PRO A 184 -22.03 -16.98 21.34
C PRO A 184 -21.98 -17.23 22.88
N PRO A 185 -23.00 -16.78 23.64
CA PRO A 185 -22.97 -16.76 25.11
C PRO A 185 -23.36 -18.10 25.81
N PRO A 186 -23.04 -18.29 27.11
CA PRO A 186 -23.17 -19.58 27.82
C PRO A 186 -24.40 -19.71 28.73
N ALA A 187 -24.78 -20.96 29.06
CA ALA A 187 -25.68 -21.26 30.18
C ALA A 187 -25.36 -22.61 30.87
N ALA A 188 -25.35 -22.56 32.21
CA ALA A 188 -25.64 -23.63 33.19
C ALA A 188 -24.71 -24.87 33.39
N GLU A 189 -24.11 -24.88 34.60
CA GLU A 189 -23.94 -26.02 35.55
C GLU A 189 -22.83 -27.10 35.38
N GLY A 190 -22.09 -27.31 36.48
CA GLY A 190 -21.10 -28.40 36.68
C GLY A 190 -20.05 -28.05 37.76
N VAL A 191 -20.04 -28.72 38.91
CA VAL A 191 -19.34 -28.26 40.15
C VAL A 191 -18.04 -29.04 40.47
N LYS A 192 -17.08 -28.35 41.13
CA LYS A 192 -15.94 -28.81 42.00
C LYS A 192 -14.52 -28.74 41.39
N PRO A 193 -13.46 -28.55 42.21
CA PRO A 193 -13.30 -27.64 43.35
C PRO A 193 -12.03 -26.74 43.23
N VAL A 194 -11.95 -25.67 44.04
CA VAL A 194 -10.88 -24.65 43.98
C VAL A 194 -9.55 -25.08 44.63
N PRO A 195 -8.39 -24.82 43.98
CA PRO A 195 -7.10 -24.60 44.64
C PRO A 195 -6.72 -23.10 44.73
N LEU A 196 -5.98 -22.74 45.77
CA LEU A 196 -5.61 -21.36 46.14
C LEU A 196 -4.78 -20.61 45.06
N PRO A 197 -4.80 -19.25 45.04
CA PRO A 197 -4.08 -18.46 44.04
C PRO A 197 -2.56 -18.63 44.20
N ARG A 198 -1.91 -19.09 43.14
CA ARG A 198 -0.45 -19.11 43.05
C ARG A 198 0.01 -17.78 42.47
N SER A 199 0.89 -17.09 43.19
CA SER A 199 1.40 -15.77 42.81
C SER A 199 1.96 -15.75 41.38
N VAL A 200 1.76 -14.62 40.71
CA VAL A 200 2.49 -14.22 39.51
C VAL A 200 3.98 -14.51 39.65
N THR A 201 4.48 -15.46 38.86
CA THR A 201 5.91 -15.60 38.58
C THR A 201 6.22 -14.78 37.34
N SER A 202 6.75 -13.58 37.57
CA SER A 202 7.36 -12.75 36.54
C SER A 202 8.58 -13.43 35.95
N ASP A 203 8.66 -13.51 34.63
CA ASP A 203 9.84 -13.98 33.90
C ASP A 203 10.81 -12.80 33.68
N PRO A 204 12.04 -12.81 34.24
CA PRO A 204 12.89 -11.62 34.30
C PRO A 204 14.02 -11.63 33.26
N SER A 205 13.72 -11.44 31.97
CA SER A 205 14.78 -11.23 30.97
C SER A 205 14.38 -10.46 29.70
N LEU A 206 13.96 -9.20 29.84
CA LEU A 206 14.30 -8.14 28.88
C LEU A 206 14.77 -6.91 29.66
N GLN A 207 16.05 -6.55 29.49
CA GLN A 207 16.70 -5.49 30.24
C GLN A 207 16.24 -4.11 29.74
N GLY A 208 15.91 -3.20 30.66
CA GLY A 208 15.56 -1.80 30.36
C GLY A 208 14.07 -1.41 30.50
N GLY A 209 13.20 -2.33 30.94
CA GLY A 209 11.76 -2.07 31.09
C GLY A 209 11.39 -1.14 32.24
N VAL A 210 11.51 0.18 32.02
CA VAL A 210 10.87 1.20 32.87
C VAL A 210 9.36 1.08 32.75
N HIS A 211 8.66 1.07 33.88
CA HIS A 211 7.19 1.12 33.91
C HIS A 211 6.69 2.56 33.68
N LEU A 212 6.73 2.99 32.42
CA LEU A 212 6.27 4.31 31.99
C LEU A 212 4.76 4.48 32.25
N THR A 213 4.37 5.55 32.94
CA THR A 213 2.95 5.86 33.17
C THR A 213 2.35 6.63 31.97
N PRO A 214 1.01 6.62 31.77
CA PRO A 214 0.35 7.46 30.77
C PRO A 214 0.70 8.96 30.90
N GLU A 215 0.93 9.41 32.12
CA GLU A 215 1.38 10.76 32.45
C GLU A 215 2.80 11.04 31.90
N ASP A 216 3.68 10.06 31.89
CA ASP A 216 5.05 10.20 31.38
C ASP A 216 5.09 10.25 29.84
N PHE A 217 4.26 9.45 29.16
CA PHE A 217 4.05 9.60 27.71
C PHE A 217 3.50 10.99 27.36
N THR A 218 2.56 11.50 28.16
CA THR A 218 1.98 12.84 27.98
C THR A 218 3.03 13.95 28.18
N LYS A 219 3.95 13.81 29.16
CA LYS A 219 5.09 14.73 29.34
C LYS A 219 6.10 14.63 28.20
N ALA A 220 6.47 13.41 27.76
CA ALA A 220 7.40 13.20 26.66
C ALA A 220 6.91 13.88 25.38
N GLN A 221 5.62 13.72 25.06
CA GLN A 221 4.99 14.41 23.93
C GLN A 221 5.03 15.95 24.06
N LYS A 222 4.86 16.50 25.28
CA LYS A 222 5.02 17.95 25.53
C LYS A 222 6.45 18.43 25.28
N TYR A 223 7.48 17.71 25.75
CA TYR A 223 8.87 18.06 25.47
C TYR A 223 9.17 18.01 23.97
N CYS A 224 8.70 17.00 23.24
CA CYS A 224 8.84 16.95 21.78
C CYS A 224 8.16 18.15 21.08
N LYS A 225 6.98 18.55 21.54
CA LYS A 225 6.29 19.76 21.04
C LYS A 225 7.09 21.04 21.32
N TYR A 226 7.65 21.20 22.52
CA TYR A 226 8.49 22.34 22.85
C TYR A 226 9.81 22.36 22.07
N ALA A 227 10.41 21.20 21.79
CA ALA A 227 11.57 21.11 20.92
C ALA A 227 11.25 21.58 19.49
N GLY A 228 10.11 21.16 18.93
CA GLY A 228 9.63 21.65 17.64
C GLY A 228 9.43 23.17 17.60
N SER A 229 8.82 23.76 18.64
CA SER A 229 8.70 25.21 18.77
C SER A 229 10.06 25.91 18.90
N ALA A 230 11.02 25.34 19.64
CA ALA A 230 12.35 25.93 19.79
C ALA A 230 13.13 25.94 18.45
N LEU A 231 13.03 24.87 17.65
CA LEU A 231 13.60 24.82 16.29
C LEU A 231 12.99 25.90 15.38
N GLN A 232 11.69 26.18 15.51
CA GLN A 232 10.99 27.22 14.74
C GLN A 232 11.49 28.65 15.04
N TYR A 233 12.10 28.87 16.21
CA TYR A 233 12.73 30.13 16.62
C TYR A 233 14.27 30.06 16.62
N GLU A 234 14.86 29.05 15.95
CA GLU A 234 16.31 28.81 15.87
C GLU A 234 17.02 28.62 17.23
N ASP A 235 16.27 28.35 18.31
CA ASP A 235 16.83 28.06 19.63
C ASP A 235 17.26 26.60 19.74
N VAL A 236 18.41 26.31 19.13
CA VAL A 236 19.08 25.01 19.14
C VAL A 236 19.31 24.51 20.57
N THR A 237 19.60 25.40 21.52
CA THR A 237 19.91 25.03 22.91
C THR A 237 18.67 24.49 23.62
N THR A 238 17.55 25.22 23.55
CA THR A 238 16.27 24.80 24.11
C THR A 238 15.72 23.56 23.39
N ALA A 239 15.92 23.43 22.07
CA ALA A 239 15.53 22.24 21.33
C ALA A 239 16.25 20.98 21.84
N ILE A 240 17.59 21.03 21.96
CA ILE A 240 18.39 19.91 22.48
C ILE A 240 17.99 19.56 23.92
N GLN A 241 17.80 20.56 24.80
CA GLN A 241 17.40 20.32 26.19
C GLN A 241 16.06 19.58 26.29
N ASN A 242 15.06 19.97 25.52
CA ASN A 242 13.75 19.31 25.54
C ASN A 242 13.81 17.88 24.98
N LEU A 243 14.56 17.64 23.90
CA LEU A 243 14.78 16.29 23.36
C LEU A 243 15.51 15.38 24.37
N GLN A 244 16.49 15.90 25.09
CA GLN A 244 17.20 15.17 26.15
C GLN A 244 16.28 14.82 27.33
N LYS A 245 15.35 15.71 27.72
CA LYS A 245 14.33 15.43 28.74
C LYS A 245 13.35 14.34 28.29
N ALA A 246 12.86 14.42 27.05
CA ALA A 246 12.00 13.39 26.48
C ALA A 246 12.68 12.01 26.47
N LEU A 247 13.95 11.97 26.04
CA LEU A 247 14.73 10.73 26.01
C LEU A 247 14.99 10.18 27.42
N ARG A 248 15.35 11.03 28.39
CA ARG A 248 15.52 10.61 29.79
C ARG A 248 14.25 10.02 30.37
N LEU A 249 13.13 10.73 30.24
CA LEU A 249 11.85 10.28 30.77
C LEU A 249 11.42 8.92 30.19
N LEU A 250 11.61 8.72 28.88
CA LEU A 250 11.30 7.44 28.21
C LEU A 250 12.29 6.30 28.51
N THR A 251 13.51 6.60 28.98
CA THR A 251 14.58 5.60 29.22
C THR A 251 14.77 5.28 30.70
N SER A 252 14.41 6.18 31.61
CA SER A 252 14.59 6.05 33.06
C SER A 252 13.31 6.19 33.88
N GLY A 253 12.25 6.79 33.33
CA GLY A 253 11.02 7.09 34.08
C GLY A 253 11.11 8.34 34.97
N GLU A 254 12.25 9.04 34.92
CA GLU A 254 12.55 10.25 35.69
C GLU A 254 13.05 11.38 34.75
N GLU A 255 12.93 12.64 35.17
CA GLU A 255 13.17 13.85 34.34
C GLU A 255 14.67 14.26 34.24
#